data_AF-A0A3S5FEP9-F1
#
_entry.id   AF-A0A3S5FEP9-F1
#
_cell.length_a   1.000
_cell.length_b   1.000
_cell.length_c   1.000
_cell.angle_alpha   90.00
_cell.angle_beta   90.00
_cell.angle_gamma   90.00
#
_symmetry.space_group_name_H-M   'P 1'
#
loop_
_entity.id
_entity.type
_entity.pdbx_description
1 polymer ?
#
loop_
_entity_poly.entity_id
_entity_poly.type
_entity_poly.pdbx_seq_one_letter_code
_entity_poly.pdbx_strand_id
1 'polypeptide(L)'
;MIHALDVVLGEAAKFHKPGENFTAPGYVTTANTKRLLKQHLKITGGKVVTRFPPEPNGKHDGVTYLRYDDTNPEKEEERFFTAIKEMVEWLGFKPYKITYASDYFVELYELALKLVRLGLAYVCHQKPEELKGFNVLPSPWRDRPMEESLRLFEDMRKGKIQEGIATLRMKFIMDDGKQDPVAYRIKMTPHHRTGNKWCIYPTYDFTHCLCDSIENITHSLCTKEFQNRRSAYYWLCNVLGVYCPVQWEYGRLNFNYTVVSKRKILRLIQEGIVSDWDDPRLFTLTALRRRGFPPEAINAFCEKIGVTTAQTTLDPSTLESFVRVKLNEQAPR
;
A
#
# COMPACT_ATOMS: atom_id res chain seq x y z
N MET A 1 -15.90 -2.88 7.64
CA MET A 1 -15.71 -2.57 6.21
C MET A 1 -16.42 -3.51 5.28
N ILE A 2 -16.17 -4.81 5.08
CA ILE A 2 -16.84 -5.50 3.94
C ILE A 2 -18.38 -5.54 4.05
N HIS A 3 -18.94 -5.69 5.26
CA HIS A 3 -20.39 -5.52 5.46
C HIS A 3 -20.80 -4.04 5.70
N ALA A 4 -19.87 -3.16 6.08
CA ALA A 4 -20.04 -1.71 6.00
C ALA A 4 -19.75 -1.17 4.58
N LEU A 5 -19.50 -2.04 3.61
CA LEU A 5 -19.22 -1.78 2.21
C LEU A 5 -20.43 -2.33 1.44
N ASP A 6 -20.89 -3.55 1.76
CA ASP A 6 -22.15 -4.09 1.23
C ASP A 6 -23.40 -3.35 1.77
N VAL A 7 -23.41 -2.91 3.05
CA VAL A 7 -24.54 -2.13 3.61
C VAL A 7 -24.43 -0.64 3.32
N VAL A 8 -23.24 -0.09 3.10
CA VAL A 8 -23.04 1.37 2.99
C VAL A 8 -22.72 1.87 1.58
N LEU A 9 -22.26 1.03 0.64
CA LEU A 9 -22.07 1.47 -0.75
C LEU A 9 -23.38 1.55 -1.55
N GLY A 10 -24.48 0.98 -1.06
CA GLY A 10 -25.70 0.84 -1.87
C GLY A 10 -25.38 0.27 -3.25
N GLU A 11 -26.19 0.57 -4.26
CA GLU A 11 -26.00 0.09 -5.64
C GLU A 11 -24.67 0.50 -6.33
N ALA A 12 -23.78 1.27 -5.68
CA ALA A 12 -22.63 1.93 -6.31
C ALA A 12 -21.30 1.15 -6.31
N ALA A 13 -21.16 0.03 -5.58
CA ALA A 13 -19.97 -0.82 -5.69
C ALA A 13 -20.29 -2.30 -5.46
N LYS A 14 -20.73 -2.95 -6.53
CA LYS A 14 -20.74 -4.42 -6.61
C LYS A 14 -19.30 -4.89 -6.70
N PHE A 15 -18.66 -5.15 -5.56
CA PHE A 15 -17.37 -5.84 -5.57
C PHE A 15 -17.52 -7.19 -6.27
N HIS A 16 -16.51 -7.53 -7.07
CA HIS A 16 -16.43 -8.85 -7.69
C HIS A 16 -16.35 -9.96 -6.63
N LYS A 17 -16.87 -11.15 -6.95
CA LYS A 17 -16.63 -12.34 -6.14
C LYS A 17 -15.17 -12.82 -6.34
N PRO A 18 -14.56 -13.49 -5.35
CA PRO A 18 -13.24 -14.12 -5.54
C PRO A 18 -13.21 -15.01 -6.79
N GLY A 19 -12.23 -14.78 -7.67
CA GLY A 19 -12.08 -15.48 -8.94
C GLY A 19 -12.87 -14.88 -10.12
N GLU A 20 -13.72 -13.89 -9.88
CA GLU A 20 -14.47 -13.16 -10.90
C GLU A 20 -13.83 -11.78 -11.21
N ASN A 21 -12.51 -11.66 -11.05
CA ASN A 21 -11.76 -10.40 -11.22
C ASN A 21 -12.04 -9.72 -12.58
N PHE A 22 -12.27 -10.52 -13.63
CA PHE A 22 -12.57 -10.07 -14.99
C PHE A 22 -13.88 -9.29 -15.13
N THR A 23 -14.74 -9.30 -14.11
CA THR A 23 -15.96 -8.48 -14.07
C THR A 23 -15.70 -7.05 -13.60
N ALA A 24 -14.54 -6.78 -13.00
CA ALA A 24 -14.22 -5.47 -12.45
C ALA A 24 -13.89 -4.44 -13.56
N PRO A 25 -14.28 -3.17 -13.39
CA PRO A 25 -14.00 -2.11 -14.37
C PRO A 25 -12.50 -1.94 -14.65
N GLY A 26 -12.14 -1.90 -15.94
CA GLY A 26 -10.75 -1.72 -16.39
C GLY A 26 -9.87 -2.96 -16.23
N TYR A 27 -10.41 -4.09 -15.77
CA TYR A 27 -9.64 -5.33 -15.68
C TYR A 27 -9.32 -5.88 -17.08
N VAL A 28 -8.05 -6.21 -17.32
CA VAL A 28 -7.58 -6.70 -18.62
C VAL A 28 -7.52 -8.22 -18.59
N THR A 29 -8.21 -8.87 -19.52
CA THR A 29 -8.14 -10.33 -19.69
C THR A 29 -7.05 -10.67 -20.72
N THR A 30 -6.04 -11.40 -20.28
CA THR A 30 -4.95 -11.94 -21.12
C THR A 30 -5.21 -13.42 -21.41
N ALA A 31 -4.42 -14.01 -22.31
CA ALA A 31 -4.45 -15.46 -22.57
C ALA A 31 -4.20 -16.31 -21.31
N ASN A 32 -3.48 -15.77 -20.32
CA ASN A 32 -3.17 -16.48 -19.08
C ASN A 32 -4.23 -16.30 -17.98
N THR A 33 -5.12 -15.31 -18.09
CA THR A 33 -6.02 -14.90 -17.01
C THR A 33 -6.88 -16.05 -16.49
N LYS A 34 -7.46 -16.87 -17.37
CA LYS A 34 -8.29 -18.02 -16.96
C LYS A 34 -7.49 -19.06 -16.16
N ARG A 35 -6.27 -19.36 -16.60
CA ARG A 35 -5.37 -20.29 -15.89
C ARG A 35 -4.96 -19.75 -14.53
N LEU A 36 -4.60 -18.46 -14.47
CA LEU A 36 -4.18 -17.78 -13.24
C LEU A 36 -5.32 -17.70 -12.22
N LEU A 37 -6.54 -17.37 -12.63
CA LEU A 37 -7.71 -17.35 -11.74
C LEU A 37 -8.06 -18.74 -11.19
N LYS A 38 -7.91 -19.79 -12.00
CA LYS A 38 -8.07 -21.18 -11.54
C LYS A 38 -7.04 -21.56 -10.47
N GLN A 39 -5.78 -21.14 -10.65
CA GLN A 39 -4.72 -21.36 -9.64
C GLN A 39 -4.99 -20.56 -8.37
N HIS A 40 -5.35 -19.29 -8.52
CA HIS A 40 -5.76 -18.42 -7.42
C HIS A 40 -6.88 -19.03 -6.58
N LEU A 41 -7.96 -19.49 -7.21
CA LEU A 41 -9.08 -20.14 -6.53
C LEU A 41 -8.66 -21.42 -5.80
N LYS A 42 -7.71 -22.18 -6.34
CA LYS A 42 -7.16 -23.37 -5.68
C LYS A 42 -6.38 -23.00 -4.41
N ILE A 43 -5.68 -21.86 -4.42
CA ILE A 43 -4.89 -21.36 -3.28
C ILE A 43 -5.81 -20.77 -2.21
N THR A 44 -6.77 -19.94 -2.61
CA THR A 44 -7.63 -19.19 -1.67
C THR A 44 -8.87 -19.97 -1.22
N GLY A 45 -9.21 -21.06 -1.91
CA GLY A 45 -10.46 -21.78 -1.70
C GLY A 45 -11.70 -20.92 -2.03
N GLY A 46 -11.55 -19.88 -2.86
CA GLY A 46 -12.62 -18.93 -3.16
C GLY A 46 -12.94 -17.96 -2.01
N LYS A 47 -12.10 -17.89 -0.98
CA LYS A 47 -12.26 -16.95 0.13
C LYS A 47 -11.80 -15.55 -0.24
N VAL A 48 -12.37 -14.55 0.45
CA VAL A 48 -11.88 -13.17 0.36
C VAL A 48 -10.51 -13.08 1.03
N VAL A 49 -9.56 -12.49 0.32
CA VAL A 49 -8.20 -12.19 0.80
C VAL A 49 -7.94 -10.70 0.64
N THR A 50 -7.63 -10.01 1.74
CA THR A 50 -7.26 -8.58 1.78
C THR A 50 -5.94 -8.40 2.51
N ARG A 51 -5.44 -7.17 2.55
CA ARG A 51 -4.28 -6.78 3.37
C ARG A 51 -4.55 -5.43 4.02
N PHE A 52 -4.10 -5.26 5.25
CA PHE A 52 -4.14 -3.96 5.92
C PHE A 52 -3.12 -3.01 5.27
N PRO A 53 -3.52 -1.75 4.99
CA PRO A 53 -4.78 -1.13 5.38
C PRO A 53 -5.91 -1.34 4.36
N PRO A 54 -6.74 -2.40 4.47
CA PRO A 54 -7.79 -2.42 5.50
C PRO A 54 -8.22 -3.79 6.10
N GLU A 55 -8.87 -3.65 7.27
CA GLU A 55 -9.65 -4.55 8.15
C GLU A 55 -9.42 -6.08 8.13
N PRO A 56 -9.07 -6.65 9.30
CA PRO A 56 -9.32 -8.05 9.63
C PRO A 56 -10.82 -8.31 9.86
N ASN A 57 -11.42 -9.01 8.91
CA ASN A 57 -12.79 -9.52 8.82
C ASN A 57 -13.71 -9.45 10.05
N GLY A 58 -14.88 -8.85 9.83
CA GLY A 58 -16.07 -9.00 10.70
C GLY A 58 -17.20 -9.88 10.14
N LYS A 59 -17.29 -10.18 8.82
CA LYS A 59 -18.48 -10.89 8.28
C LYS A 59 -18.35 -11.75 7.01
N HIS A 60 -17.21 -11.79 6.31
CA HIS A 60 -16.96 -12.79 5.27
C HIS A 60 -15.96 -13.82 5.81
N ASP A 61 -16.13 -15.10 5.45
CA ASP A 61 -15.17 -16.19 5.73
C ASP A 61 -13.89 -15.98 4.90
N GLY A 62 -13.18 -14.88 5.17
CA GLY A 62 -11.99 -14.42 4.49
C GLY A 62 -10.81 -14.29 5.43
N VAL A 63 -9.70 -13.76 4.91
CA VAL A 63 -8.47 -13.50 5.67
C VAL A 63 -7.87 -12.15 5.31
N THR A 64 -7.22 -11.50 6.28
CA THR A 64 -6.54 -10.22 6.08
C THR A 64 -5.10 -10.33 6.55
N TYR A 65 -4.16 -10.03 5.66
CA TYR A 65 -2.75 -9.88 5.99
C TYR A 65 -2.50 -8.56 6.72
N LEU A 66 -1.62 -8.54 7.72
CA LEU A 66 -0.97 -7.30 8.16
C LEU A 66 0.40 -7.27 7.48
N ARG A 67 0.49 -6.56 6.34
CA ARG A 67 1.75 -6.45 5.59
C ARG A 67 2.42 -5.12 5.90
N TYR A 68 3.60 -5.18 6.51
CA TYR A 68 4.44 -4.00 6.67
C TYR A 68 5.11 -3.64 5.34
N ASP A 69 5.03 -2.37 4.97
CA ASP A 69 5.72 -1.82 3.81
C ASP A 69 7.10 -1.30 4.21
N ASP A 70 8.02 -2.25 4.39
CA ASP A 70 9.43 -1.99 4.70
C ASP A 70 10.29 -1.90 3.43
N THR A 71 9.75 -1.34 2.33
CA THR A 71 10.54 -1.19 1.10
C THR A 71 11.66 -0.16 1.20
N ASN A 72 11.58 0.76 2.16
CA ASN A 72 12.59 1.78 2.39
C ASN A 72 13.49 1.39 3.58
N PRO A 73 14.81 1.20 3.39
CA PRO A 73 15.72 0.83 4.47
C PRO A 73 15.97 1.96 5.50
N GLU A 74 15.53 3.20 5.23
CA GLU A 74 15.76 4.33 6.13
C GLU A 74 14.86 4.27 7.38
N LYS A 75 15.50 4.24 8.56
CA LYS A 75 14.95 4.48 9.92
C LYS A 75 13.45 4.19 10.08
N GLU A 76 13.06 2.93 9.88
CA GLU A 76 11.86 2.42 10.54
C GLU A 76 12.23 2.04 11.96
N GLU A 77 11.69 2.79 12.92
CA GLU A 77 11.87 2.53 14.33
C GLU A 77 10.91 1.42 14.75
N GLU A 78 11.45 0.38 15.41
CA GLU A 78 10.70 -0.80 15.88
C GLU A 78 9.40 -0.43 16.61
N ARG A 79 9.42 0.67 17.37
CA ARG A 79 8.25 1.20 18.07
C ARG A 79 7.02 1.43 17.18
N PHE A 80 7.19 1.80 15.91
CA PHE A 80 6.06 2.01 15.00
C PHE A 80 5.43 0.67 14.59
N PHE A 81 6.23 -0.37 14.38
CA PHE A 81 5.72 -1.70 14.03
C PHE A 81 4.86 -2.26 15.17
N THR A 82 5.39 -2.19 16.40
CA THR A 82 4.70 -2.62 17.60
C THR A 82 3.40 -1.84 17.78
N ALA A 83 3.44 -0.50 17.67
CA ALA A 83 2.26 0.35 17.79
C ALA A 83 1.19 0.02 16.74
N ILE A 84 1.56 -0.22 15.47
CA ILE A 84 0.60 -0.58 14.43
C ILE A 84 -0.12 -1.87 14.79
N LYS A 85 0.62 -2.91 15.18
CA LYS A 85 0.04 -4.20 15.57
C LYS A 85 -0.89 -4.04 16.77
N GLU A 86 -0.43 -3.34 17.80
CA GLU A 86 -1.24 -3.04 18.99
C GLU A 86 -2.52 -2.29 18.67
N MET A 87 -2.49 -1.34 17.72
CA MET A 87 -3.70 -0.62 17.32
C MET A 87 -4.68 -1.49 16.53
N VAL A 88 -4.17 -2.40 15.69
CA VAL A 88 -5.02 -3.39 15.02
C VAL A 88 -5.71 -4.29 16.05
N GLU A 89 -4.96 -4.82 17.02
CA GLU A 89 -5.50 -5.67 18.09
C GLU A 89 -6.43 -4.91 19.03
N TRP A 90 -6.10 -3.66 19.37
CA TRP A 90 -6.91 -2.80 20.23
C TRP A 90 -8.28 -2.48 19.62
N LEU A 91 -8.34 -2.30 18.30
CA LEU A 91 -9.61 -2.14 17.57
C LEU A 91 -10.42 -3.45 17.45
N GLY A 92 -9.96 -4.54 18.07
CA GLY A 92 -10.66 -5.83 18.11
C GLY A 92 -10.37 -6.73 16.91
N PHE A 93 -9.33 -6.44 16.14
CA PHE A 93 -9.02 -7.15 14.91
C PHE A 93 -7.77 -8.03 15.04
N LYS A 94 -7.79 -9.21 14.39
CA LYS A 94 -6.66 -10.14 14.40
C LYS A 94 -6.17 -10.43 12.97
N PRO A 95 -4.92 -10.06 12.61
CA PRO A 95 -4.35 -10.43 11.33
C PRO A 95 -4.31 -11.96 11.14
N TYR A 96 -4.62 -12.43 9.93
CA TYR A 96 -4.44 -13.84 9.56
C TYR A 96 -2.96 -14.22 9.55
N LYS A 97 -2.14 -13.35 8.96
CA LYS A 97 -0.68 -13.50 8.92
C LYS A 97 -0.05 -12.11 8.90
N ILE A 98 1.09 -11.99 9.57
CA ILE A 98 1.95 -10.80 9.50
C ILE A 98 3.03 -11.09 8.47
N THR A 99 3.18 -10.20 7.48
CA THR A 99 4.18 -10.31 6.41
C THR A 99 4.90 -8.98 6.25
N TYR A 100 6.03 -9.01 5.55
CA TYR A 100 6.84 -7.84 5.24
C TYR A 100 7.06 -7.79 3.73
N ALA A 101 7.09 -6.61 3.14
CA ALA A 101 7.46 -6.46 1.73
C ALA A 101 8.87 -7.04 1.47
N SER A 102 9.77 -6.91 2.44
CA SER A 102 11.12 -7.47 2.39
C SER A 102 11.18 -9.00 2.35
N ASP A 103 10.12 -9.70 2.79
CA ASP A 103 10.02 -11.16 2.63
C ASP A 103 10.02 -11.57 1.14
N TYR A 104 9.63 -10.64 0.26
CA TYR A 104 9.46 -10.87 -1.18
C TYR A 104 10.57 -10.27 -2.05
N PHE A 105 11.63 -9.67 -1.49
CA PHE A 105 12.67 -8.99 -2.29
C PHE A 105 13.33 -9.88 -3.35
N VAL A 106 13.54 -11.17 -3.06
CA VAL A 106 14.09 -12.11 -4.05
C VAL A 106 13.14 -12.27 -5.24
N GLU A 107 11.87 -12.52 -4.98
CA GLU A 107 10.86 -12.71 -6.04
C GLU A 107 10.63 -11.41 -6.83
N LEU A 108 10.58 -10.26 -6.13
CA LEU A 108 10.49 -8.94 -6.77
C LEU A 108 11.70 -8.66 -7.66
N TYR A 109 12.90 -9.09 -7.27
CA TYR A 109 14.10 -8.91 -8.09
C TYR A 109 14.06 -9.80 -9.35
N GLU A 110 13.63 -11.06 -9.22
CA GLU A 110 13.45 -11.97 -10.37
C GLU A 110 12.37 -11.47 -11.35
N LEU A 111 11.27 -10.91 -10.83
CA LEU A 111 10.24 -10.28 -11.66
C LEU A 111 10.78 -9.02 -12.37
N ALA A 112 11.65 -8.24 -11.72
CA ALA A 112 12.31 -7.11 -12.36
C ALA A 112 13.26 -7.54 -13.48
N LEU A 113 14.06 -8.61 -13.27
CA LEU A 113 14.89 -9.20 -14.31
C LEU A 113 14.04 -9.70 -15.49
N LYS A 114 12.92 -10.37 -15.22
CA LYS A 114 11.96 -10.77 -16.25
C LYS A 114 11.43 -9.57 -17.03
N LEU A 115 11.11 -8.47 -16.35
CA LEU A 115 10.61 -7.26 -17.01
C LEU A 115 11.65 -6.64 -17.96
N VAL A 116 12.93 -6.64 -17.56
CA VAL A 116 14.04 -6.22 -18.45
C VAL A 116 14.16 -7.16 -19.64
N ARG A 117 14.10 -8.49 -19.43
CA ARG A 117 14.15 -9.50 -20.51
C ARG A 117 13.01 -9.38 -21.52
N LEU A 118 11.86 -8.87 -21.10
CA LEU A 118 10.72 -8.57 -21.98
C LEU A 118 10.89 -7.25 -22.75
N GLY A 119 11.97 -6.51 -22.53
CA GLY A 119 12.17 -5.16 -23.10
C GLY A 119 11.26 -4.09 -22.48
N LEU A 120 10.66 -4.38 -21.32
CA LEU A 120 9.68 -3.54 -20.65
C LEU A 120 10.23 -2.83 -19.41
N ALA A 121 11.54 -2.92 -19.18
CA ALA A 121 12.26 -2.11 -18.21
C ALA A 121 13.69 -1.87 -18.67
N TYR A 122 14.27 -0.77 -18.21
CA TYR A 122 15.63 -0.38 -18.56
C TYR A 122 16.30 0.35 -17.40
N VAL A 123 17.63 0.29 -17.33
CA VAL A 123 18.39 1.10 -16.37
C VAL A 123 18.51 2.52 -16.91
N CYS A 124 18.31 3.52 -16.06
CA CYS A 124 18.31 4.94 -16.40
C CYS A 124 19.29 5.71 -15.50
N HIS A 125 19.98 6.71 -16.05
CA HIS A 125 20.93 7.57 -15.34
C HIS A 125 20.45 9.03 -15.21
N GLN A 126 19.20 9.32 -15.57
CA GLN A 126 18.59 10.62 -15.24
C GLN A 126 18.54 10.79 -13.72
N LYS A 127 18.93 11.96 -13.25
CA LYS A 127 18.91 12.33 -11.84
C LYS A 127 17.47 12.53 -11.35
N PRO A 128 17.19 12.35 -10.05
CA PRO A 128 15.86 12.56 -9.49
C PRO A 128 15.24 13.94 -9.79
N GLU A 129 16.06 14.97 -9.94
CA GLU A 129 15.65 16.34 -10.25
C GLU A 129 15.11 16.46 -11.68
N GLU A 130 15.70 15.73 -12.63
CA GLU A 130 15.28 15.70 -14.04
C GLU A 130 13.97 14.94 -14.24
N LEU A 131 13.58 14.13 -13.25
CA LEU A 131 12.33 13.38 -13.22
C LEU A 131 11.17 14.14 -12.52
N LYS A 132 11.43 15.36 -12.02
CA LYS A 132 10.43 16.19 -11.35
C LYS A 132 9.96 17.31 -12.30
N GLY A 133 8.66 17.58 -12.29
CA GLY A 133 8.05 18.67 -13.06
C GLY A 133 7.05 18.19 -14.12
N PHE A 134 6.46 19.14 -14.85
CA PHE A 134 5.43 18.86 -15.86
C PHE A 134 6.01 18.43 -17.21
N ASN A 135 7.23 18.87 -17.54
CA ASN A 135 7.91 18.57 -18.81
C ASN A 135 9.14 17.65 -18.58
N VAL A 136 8.90 16.45 -18.08
CA VAL A 136 9.98 15.45 -17.92
C VAL A 136 10.42 14.98 -19.31
N LEU A 137 11.69 15.21 -19.65
CA LEU A 137 12.26 14.75 -20.91
C LEU A 137 12.34 13.21 -20.93
N PRO A 138 12.03 12.57 -22.08
CA PRO A 138 12.23 11.14 -22.27
C PRO A 138 13.66 10.74 -21.91
N SER A 139 13.81 9.58 -21.27
CA SER A 139 15.14 9.11 -20.89
C SER A 139 15.99 8.82 -22.14
N PRO A 140 17.22 9.37 -22.24
CA PRO A 140 18.17 8.99 -23.30
C PRO A 140 18.50 7.49 -23.31
N TRP A 141 18.26 6.80 -22.19
CA TRP A 141 18.59 5.39 -21.98
C TRP A 141 17.40 4.45 -22.21
N ARG A 142 16.24 4.97 -22.62
CA ARG A 142 14.98 4.21 -22.78
C ARG A 142 15.07 3.07 -23.79
N ASP A 143 15.88 3.24 -24.82
CA ASP A 143 16.03 2.28 -25.93
C ASP A 143 17.39 1.57 -25.90
N ARG A 144 18.09 1.62 -24.75
CA ARG A 144 19.35 0.88 -24.59
C ARG A 144 19.14 -0.64 -24.73
N PRO A 145 20.13 -1.39 -25.24
CA PRO A 145 20.01 -2.83 -25.37
C PRO A 145 19.66 -3.53 -24.06
N MET A 146 18.84 -4.58 -24.15
CA MET A 146 18.41 -5.40 -23.01
C MET A 146 19.61 -5.91 -22.19
N GLU A 147 20.62 -6.48 -22.86
CA GLU A 147 21.82 -7.02 -22.23
C GLU A 147 22.61 -5.96 -21.42
N GLU A 148 22.62 -4.72 -21.91
CA GLU A 148 23.25 -3.61 -21.19
C GLU A 148 22.47 -3.30 -19.90
N SER A 149 21.12 -3.27 -19.97
CA SER A 149 20.29 -3.07 -18.79
C SER A 149 20.42 -4.19 -17.77
N LEU A 150 20.51 -5.46 -18.20
CA LEU A 150 20.73 -6.60 -17.31
C LEU A 150 22.06 -6.50 -16.57
N ARG A 151 23.16 -6.21 -17.30
CA ARG A 151 24.48 -6.02 -16.71
C ARG A 151 24.48 -4.87 -15.70
N LEU A 152 23.93 -3.72 -16.08
CA LEU A 152 23.89 -2.55 -15.21
C LEU A 152 23.02 -2.78 -13.97
N PHE A 153 21.89 -3.48 -14.11
CA PHE A 153 21.02 -3.77 -12.96
C PHE A 153 21.69 -4.73 -11.97
N GLU A 154 22.48 -5.70 -12.46
CA GLU A 154 23.34 -6.54 -11.62
C GLU A 154 24.47 -5.73 -10.96
N ASP A 155 25.07 -4.77 -11.66
CA ASP A 155 26.07 -3.87 -11.09
C ASP A 155 25.45 -2.95 -10.01
N MET A 156 24.20 -2.50 -10.19
CA MET A 156 23.43 -1.80 -9.14
C MET A 156 23.24 -2.70 -7.92
N ARG A 157 22.83 -3.97 -8.10
CA ARG A 157 22.64 -4.95 -7.01
C ARG A 157 23.94 -5.27 -6.26
N LYS A 158 25.07 -5.29 -6.97
CA LYS A 158 26.42 -5.52 -6.40
C LYS A 158 27.02 -4.28 -5.73
N GLY A 159 26.30 -3.16 -5.69
CA GLY A 159 26.77 -1.93 -5.06
C GLY A 159 27.90 -1.23 -5.81
N LYS A 160 28.10 -1.52 -7.10
CA LYS A 160 29.14 -0.87 -7.92
C LYS A 160 28.76 0.55 -8.37
N ILE A 161 27.49 0.93 -8.19
CA ILE A 161 26.94 2.23 -8.59
C ILE A 161 26.45 2.94 -7.33
N GLN A 162 26.79 4.22 -7.20
CA GLN A 162 26.42 5.03 -6.04
C GLN A 162 24.93 5.38 -6.02
N GLU A 163 24.41 5.75 -4.84
CA GLU A 163 23.03 6.23 -4.69
C GLU A 163 22.72 7.40 -5.63
N GLY A 164 21.51 7.38 -6.21
CA GLY A 164 21.02 8.45 -7.08
C GLY A 164 21.60 8.47 -8.51
N ILE A 165 22.63 7.67 -8.80
CA ILE A 165 23.28 7.63 -10.13
C ILE A 165 22.53 6.74 -11.13
N ALA A 166 21.84 5.71 -10.65
CA ALA A 166 21.06 4.82 -11.52
C ALA A 166 19.74 4.40 -10.88
N THR A 167 18.75 4.16 -11.73
CA THR A 167 17.44 3.62 -11.38
C THR A 167 17.01 2.57 -12.41
N LEU A 168 16.24 1.57 -12.00
CA LEU A 168 15.50 0.74 -12.95
C LEU A 168 14.14 1.41 -13.18
N ARG A 169 13.76 1.61 -14.45
CA ARG A 169 12.47 2.21 -14.83
C ARG A 169 11.66 1.24 -15.66
N MET A 170 10.36 1.22 -15.41
CA MET A 170 9.38 0.49 -16.23
C MET A 170 9.19 1.26 -17.54
N LYS A 171 9.19 0.59 -18.69
CA LYS A 171 9.01 1.21 -20.01
C LYS A 171 7.50 1.33 -20.31
N PHE A 172 6.85 2.29 -19.65
CA PHE A 172 5.39 2.44 -19.62
C PHE A 172 4.99 3.91 -19.47
N ILE A 173 3.91 4.33 -20.13
CA ILE A 173 3.33 5.67 -19.98
C ILE A 173 2.03 5.52 -19.20
N MET A 174 1.94 6.19 -18.06
CA MET A 174 0.74 6.20 -17.20
C MET A 174 -0.37 7.07 -17.81
N ASP A 175 -1.60 6.89 -17.34
CA ASP A 175 -2.77 7.63 -17.87
C ASP A 175 -2.67 9.14 -17.67
N ASP A 176 -1.94 9.58 -16.64
CA ASP A 176 -1.65 10.99 -16.36
C ASP A 176 -0.48 11.56 -17.19
N GLY A 177 0.01 10.78 -18.17
CA GLY A 177 1.13 11.14 -19.03
C GLY A 177 2.50 10.92 -18.38
N LYS A 178 2.56 10.50 -17.11
CA LYS A 178 3.82 10.26 -16.43
C LYS A 178 4.56 9.10 -17.10
N GLN A 179 5.76 9.39 -17.59
CA GLN A 179 6.57 8.42 -18.32
C GLN A 179 7.49 7.63 -17.40
N ASP A 180 7.55 6.34 -17.70
CA ASP A 180 8.48 5.34 -17.21
C ASP A 180 8.68 5.40 -15.69
N PRO A 181 7.68 5.00 -14.88
CA PRO A 181 7.80 5.01 -13.43
C PRO A 181 8.99 4.18 -12.93
N VAL A 182 9.66 4.65 -11.89
CA VAL A 182 10.84 3.99 -11.30
C VAL A 182 10.40 2.71 -10.58
N ALA A 183 11.02 1.58 -10.93
CA ALA A 183 10.83 0.29 -10.28
C ALA A 183 11.84 0.05 -9.14
N TYR A 184 13.12 0.41 -9.32
CA TYR A 184 14.16 0.23 -8.29
C TYR A 184 15.04 1.46 -8.12
N ARG A 185 15.49 1.68 -6.89
CA ARG A 185 16.47 2.71 -6.51
C ARG A 185 17.62 2.09 -5.72
N ILE A 186 18.78 2.73 -5.77
CA ILE A 186 19.95 2.36 -4.97
C ILE A 186 19.84 3.05 -3.61
N LYS A 187 20.03 2.29 -2.53
CA LYS A 187 20.19 2.75 -1.14
C LYS A 187 21.25 1.89 -0.47
N MET A 188 22.29 2.51 0.09
CA MET A 188 23.40 1.85 0.78
C MET A 188 23.13 1.71 2.28
N THR A 189 22.08 2.35 2.79
CA THR A 189 21.61 2.16 4.17
C THR A 189 21.22 0.68 4.39
N PRO A 190 21.72 0.03 5.46
CA PRO A 190 21.33 -1.32 5.83
C PRO A 190 19.83 -1.42 6.08
N HIS A 191 19.20 -2.49 5.60
CA HIS A 191 17.80 -2.78 5.88
C HIS A 191 17.64 -3.38 7.29
N HIS A 192 16.63 -2.94 8.05
CA HIS A 192 16.43 -3.41 9.43
C HIS A 192 16.22 -4.95 9.54
N ARG A 193 15.60 -5.59 8.52
CA ARG A 193 15.42 -7.06 8.47
C ARG A 193 16.43 -7.82 7.64
N THR A 194 16.88 -7.25 6.52
CA THR A 194 17.70 -7.98 5.53
C THR A 194 19.17 -7.55 5.58
N GLY A 195 19.52 -6.62 6.47
CA GLY A 195 20.87 -6.14 6.69
C GLY A 195 21.47 -5.56 5.41
N ASN A 196 22.69 -5.99 5.10
CA ASN A 196 23.45 -5.56 3.92
C ASN A 196 23.27 -6.49 2.72
N LYS A 197 22.26 -7.36 2.72
CA LYS A 197 22.01 -8.28 1.59
C LYS A 197 21.58 -7.55 0.32
N TRP A 198 21.00 -6.38 0.47
CA TRP A 198 20.47 -5.57 -0.62
C TRP A 198 20.99 -4.14 -0.52
N CYS A 199 21.37 -3.57 -1.67
CA CYS A 199 21.62 -2.13 -1.83
C CYS A 199 20.76 -1.51 -2.93
N ILE A 200 19.81 -2.29 -3.47
CA ILE A 200 18.76 -1.85 -4.38
C ILE A 200 17.42 -2.23 -3.77
N TYR A 201 16.45 -1.33 -3.85
CA TYR A 201 15.15 -1.51 -3.23
C TYR A 201 14.05 -1.17 -4.24
N PRO A 202 13.00 -2.01 -4.32
CA PRO A 202 11.86 -1.75 -5.19
C PRO A 202 11.06 -0.56 -4.65
N THR A 203 10.41 0.18 -5.55
CA THR A 203 9.52 1.28 -5.16
C THR A 203 8.14 0.77 -4.75
N TYR A 204 7.36 1.63 -4.11
CA TYR A 204 5.97 1.35 -3.74
C TYR A 204 5.14 0.80 -4.90
N ASP A 205 5.21 1.45 -6.08
CA ASP A 205 4.40 1.08 -7.25
C ASP A 205 4.73 -0.32 -7.78
N PHE A 206 6.00 -0.71 -7.72
CA PHE A 206 6.45 -2.04 -8.15
C PHE A 206 6.16 -3.11 -7.08
N THR A 207 6.38 -2.78 -5.82
CA THR A 207 6.26 -3.72 -4.70
C THR A 207 4.81 -4.08 -4.43
N HIS A 208 3.93 -3.09 -4.23
CA HIS A 208 2.59 -3.38 -3.70
C HIS A 208 1.76 -4.22 -4.65
N CYS A 209 1.79 -3.95 -5.96
CA CYS A 209 1.04 -4.74 -6.91
C CYS A 209 1.53 -6.20 -7.00
N LEU A 210 2.84 -6.41 -6.93
CA LEU A 210 3.41 -7.74 -7.05
C LEU A 210 3.29 -8.52 -5.74
N CYS A 211 3.47 -7.88 -4.59
CA CYS A 211 3.17 -8.52 -3.30
C CYS A 211 1.69 -8.90 -3.20
N ASP A 212 0.77 -8.08 -3.73
CA ASP A 212 -0.65 -8.44 -3.77
C ASP A 212 -0.91 -9.67 -4.64
N SER A 213 -0.20 -9.77 -5.77
CA SER A 213 -0.23 -10.95 -6.64
C SER A 213 0.27 -12.20 -5.92
N ILE A 214 1.42 -12.10 -5.25
CA ILE A 214 2.08 -13.17 -4.50
C ILE A 214 1.19 -13.67 -3.36
N GLU A 215 0.62 -12.75 -2.58
CA GLU A 215 -0.27 -13.05 -1.45
C GLU A 215 -1.69 -13.45 -1.89
N ASN A 216 -1.96 -13.51 -3.20
CA ASN A 216 -3.27 -13.84 -3.77
C ASN A 216 -4.40 -12.94 -3.21
N ILE A 217 -4.12 -11.64 -3.09
CA ILE A 217 -5.09 -10.65 -2.66
C ILE A 217 -6.23 -10.58 -3.66
N THR A 218 -7.46 -10.76 -3.18
CA THR A 218 -8.67 -10.63 -4.01
C THR A 218 -9.08 -9.16 -4.17
N HIS A 219 -9.08 -8.42 -3.06
CA HIS A 219 -9.55 -7.04 -2.99
C HIS A 219 -8.42 -6.16 -2.45
N SER A 220 -7.67 -5.55 -3.37
CA SER A 220 -6.64 -4.57 -3.02
C SER A 220 -7.29 -3.20 -2.79
N LEU A 221 -7.72 -2.95 -1.56
CA LEU A 221 -8.37 -1.71 -1.17
C LEU A 221 -7.31 -0.65 -0.84
N CYS A 222 -7.37 0.52 -1.47
CA CYS A 222 -6.46 1.65 -1.24
C CYS A 222 -7.21 2.98 -1.27
N THR A 223 -6.53 4.09 -0.95
CA THR A 223 -7.16 5.41 -0.99
C THR A 223 -7.10 6.02 -2.40
N LYS A 224 -8.04 6.93 -2.72
CA LYS A 224 -8.21 7.55 -4.05
C LYS A 224 -6.98 8.28 -4.58
N GLU A 225 -6.04 8.68 -3.73
CA GLU A 225 -4.76 9.26 -4.14
C GLU A 225 -3.94 8.33 -5.05
N PHE A 226 -4.25 7.02 -5.08
CA PHE A 226 -3.60 6.02 -5.92
C PHE A 226 -4.36 5.66 -7.20
N GLN A 227 -5.52 6.29 -7.47
CA GLN A 227 -6.37 5.95 -8.62
C GLN A 227 -5.63 6.01 -9.97
N ASN A 228 -4.82 7.05 -10.19
CA ASN A 228 -4.04 7.21 -11.43
C ASN A 228 -2.95 6.14 -11.61
N ARG A 229 -2.68 5.34 -10.55
CA ARG A 229 -1.68 4.26 -10.59
C ARG A 229 -2.28 2.90 -10.94
N ARG A 230 -3.61 2.80 -11.03
CA ARG A 230 -4.30 1.53 -11.30
C ARG A 230 -3.94 0.94 -12.67
N SER A 231 -3.76 1.77 -13.69
CA SER A 231 -3.29 1.30 -14.99
C SER A 231 -1.90 0.70 -14.92
N ALA A 232 -0.97 1.34 -14.20
CA ALA A 232 0.36 0.78 -13.95
C ALA A 232 0.30 -0.54 -13.15
N TYR A 233 -0.61 -0.62 -12.17
CA TYR A 233 -0.85 -1.81 -11.35
C TYR A 233 -1.28 -3.01 -12.23
N TYR A 234 -2.30 -2.82 -13.08
CA TYR A 234 -2.77 -3.88 -13.99
C TYR A 234 -1.74 -4.19 -15.07
N TRP A 235 -1.12 -3.17 -15.67
CA TRP A 235 -0.09 -3.35 -16.68
C TRP A 235 1.03 -4.26 -16.17
N LEU A 236 1.56 -3.98 -14.98
CA LEU A 236 2.69 -4.71 -14.43
C LEU A 236 2.37 -6.20 -14.20
N CYS A 237 1.21 -6.51 -13.62
CA CYS A 237 0.78 -7.89 -13.41
C CYS A 237 0.59 -8.64 -14.74
N ASN A 238 -0.05 -7.98 -15.72
CA ASN A 238 -0.37 -8.57 -17.01
C ASN A 238 0.88 -8.88 -17.84
N VAL A 239 1.83 -7.95 -17.93
CA VAL A 239 3.05 -8.17 -18.73
C VAL A 239 3.97 -9.22 -18.12
N LEU A 240 3.97 -9.32 -16.78
CA LEU A 240 4.69 -10.39 -16.07
C LEU A 240 3.95 -11.72 -16.11
N GLY A 241 2.70 -11.76 -16.55
CA GLY A 241 1.89 -12.97 -16.63
C GLY A 241 1.62 -13.61 -15.26
N VAL A 242 1.53 -12.79 -14.21
CA VAL A 242 1.20 -13.20 -12.84
C VAL A 242 -0.27 -12.94 -12.54
N TYR A 243 -0.80 -13.50 -11.44
CA TYR A 243 -2.16 -13.20 -11.00
C TYR A 243 -2.36 -11.68 -10.83
N CYS A 244 -3.49 -11.15 -11.26
CA CYS A 244 -3.76 -9.72 -11.18
C CYS A 244 -4.90 -9.49 -10.16
N PRO A 245 -4.59 -8.98 -8.97
CA PRO A 245 -5.60 -8.55 -7.99
C PRO A 245 -6.46 -7.41 -8.55
N VAL A 246 -7.67 -7.25 -8.01
CA VAL A 246 -8.49 -6.07 -8.33
C VAL A 246 -8.21 -4.96 -7.33
N GLN A 247 -7.81 -3.79 -7.83
CA GLN A 247 -7.63 -2.60 -7.02
C GLN A 247 -8.94 -1.81 -6.93
N TRP A 248 -9.32 -1.42 -5.72
CA TRP A 248 -10.46 -0.56 -5.46
C TRP A 248 -10.04 0.62 -4.60
N GLU A 249 -10.48 1.80 -4.98
CA GLU A 249 -10.18 3.03 -4.27
C GLU A 249 -11.34 3.50 -3.39
N TYR A 250 -11.01 3.96 -2.17
CA TYR A 250 -11.95 4.65 -1.29
C TYR A 250 -11.45 6.05 -0.91
N GLY A 251 -12.39 6.91 -0.52
CA GLY A 251 -12.15 8.26 -0.08
C GLY A 251 -11.47 8.27 1.28
N ARG A 252 -10.41 9.07 1.41
CA ARG A 252 -9.74 9.26 2.69
C ARG A 252 -10.65 10.02 3.66
N LEU A 253 -10.70 9.54 4.90
CA LEU A 253 -11.31 10.25 6.02
C LEU A 253 -10.31 11.21 6.66
N ASN A 254 -10.72 12.46 6.86
CA ASN A 254 -9.95 13.49 7.54
C ASN A 254 -10.81 14.17 8.62
N PHE A 255 -10.16 14.77 9.62
CA PHE A 255 -10.82 15.59 10.63
C PHE A 255 -10.34 17.04 10.57
N ASN A 256 -11.28 17.98 10.69
CA ASN A 256 -10.97 19.39 10.88
C ASN A 256 -10.14 19.62 12.15
N TYR A 257 -9.29 20.64 12.15
CA TYR A 257 -8.45 21.02 13.29
C TYR A 257 -7.41 19.97 13.72
N THR A 258 -7.18 18.94 12.89
CA THR A 258 -6.22 17.88 13.19
C THR A 258 -5.04 17.86 12.22
N VAL A 259 -3.92 17.27 12.67
CA VAL A 259 -2.75 17.04 11.84
C VAL A 259 -2.24 15.63 12.07
N VAL A 260 -2.16 14.83 11.01
CA VAL A 260 -1.81 13.39 11.10
C VAL A 260 -0.53 13.00 10.36
N SER A 261 0.17 13.94 9.71
CA SER A 261 1.41 13.59 9.02
C SER A 261 2.56 13.44 10.00
N LYS A 262 3.33 12.34 9.88
CA LYS A 262 4.50 12.03 10.74
C LYS A 262 5.45 13.23 10.86
N ARG A 263 5.77 13.89 9.73
CA ARG A 263 6.64 15.08 9.70
C ARG A 263 6.08 16.24 10.54
N LYS A 264 4.77 16.50 10.48
CA LYS A 264 4.17 17.62 11.23
C LYS A 264 4.03 17.26 12.71
N ILE A 265 3.65 16.03 13.05
CA ILE A 265 3.59 15.56 14.45
C ILE A 265 4.98 15.62 15.10
N LEU A 266 6.02 15.13 14.44
CA LEU A 266 7.39 15.21 14.94
C LEU A 266 7.82 16.66 15.21
N ARG A 267 7.40 17.60 14.35
CA ARG A 267 7.64 19.02 14.57
C ARG A 267 6.92 19.55 15.82
N LEU A 268 5.67 19.17 16.05
CA LEU A 268 4.92 19.56 17.26
C LEU A 268 5.60 19.05 18.54
N ILE A 269 6.17 17.84 18.50
CA ILE A 269 6.93 17.25 19.61
C ILE A 269 8.24 18.03 19.83
N GLN A 270 8.99 18.31 18.75
CA GLN A 270 10.26 19.05 18.81
C GLN A 270 10.09 20.48 19.33
N GLU A 271 8.98 21.13 18.97
CA GLU A 271 8.63 22.48 19.45
C GLU A 271 8.00 22.46 20.86
N GLY A 272 7.84 21.29 21.49
CA GLY A 272 7.29 21.15 22.84
C GLY A 272 5.78 21.46 22.96
N ILE A 273 5.07 21.57 21.83
CA ILE A 273 3.63 21.85 21.79
C ILE A 273 2.83 20.65 22.31
N VAL A 274 3.29 19.45 21.96
CA VAL A 274 2.75 18.17 22.45
C VAL A 274 3.85 17.34 23.11
N SER A 275 3.45 16.53 24.10
CA SER A 275 4.39 15.76 24.92
C SER A 275 5.06 14.63 24.12
N ASP A 276 4.26 13.87 23.35
CA ASP A 276 4.74 12.82 22.45
C ASP A 276 3.68 12.53 21.36
N TRP A 277 3.91 11.53 20.51
CA TRP A 277 2.99 11.13 19.42
C TRP A 277 1.68 10.49 19.89
N ASP A 278 1.58 10.14 21.17
CA ASP A 278 0.38 9.66 21.85
C ASP A 278 -0.28 10.73 22.73
N ASP A 279 0.15 12.00 22.66
CA ASP A 279 -0.47 13.10 23.41
C ASP A 279 -1.97 13.18 23.12
N PRO A 280 -2.87 13.18 24.13
CA PRO A 280 -4.33 13.13 23.94
C PRO A 280 -4.94 14.25 23.08
N ARG A 281 -4.19 15.32 22.76
CA ARG A 281 -4.63 16.37 21.83
C ARG A 281 -4.46 15.99 20.36
N LEU A 282 -3.67 14.96 20.06
CA LEU A 282 -3.48 14.42 18.72
C LEU A 282 -4.60 13.44 18.34
N PHE A 283 -4.73 13.21 17.04
CA PHE A 283 -5.70 12.26 16.46
C PHE A 283 -4.99 11.02 15.88
N THR A 284 -3.84 10.65 16.44
CA THR A 284 -3.26 9.32 16.22
C THR A 284 -4.10 8.30 17.00
N LEU A 285 -4.17 7.04 16.53
CA LEU A 285 -4.95 6.02 17.24
C LEU A 285 -4.46 5.80 18.67
N THR A 286 -3.15 5.87 18.89
CA THR A 286 -2.55 5.79 20.23
C THR A 286 -2.90 6.97 21.11
N ALA A 287 -2.94 8.19 20.56
CA ALA A 287 -3.42 9.36 21.30
C ALA A 287 -4.90 9.23 21.68
N LEU A 288 -5.75 8.76 20.77
CA LEU A 288 -7.17 8.53 21.07
C LEU A 288 -7.37 7.44 22.13
N ARG A 289 -6.58 6.37 22.06
CA ARG A 289 -6.54 5.33 23.10
C ARG A 289 -6.11 5.92 24.45
N ARG A 290 -5.02 6.70 24.49
CA ARG A 290 -4.53 7.37 25.72
C ARG A 290 -5.51 8.41 26.25
N ARG A 291 -6.26 9.09 25.37
CA ARG A 291 -7.35 10.01 25.70
C ARG A 291 -8.53 9.31 26.39
N GLY A 292 -8.63 7.98 26.27
CA GLY A 292 -9.67 7.18 26.90
C GLY A 292 -10.83 6.81 25.97
N PHE A 293 -10.63 6.87 24.65
CA PHE A 293 -11.69 6.48 23.71
C PHE A 293 -11.83 4.95 23.75
N PRO A 294 -13.05 4.39 23.81
CA PRO A 294 -13.24 2.95 23.66
C PRO A 294 -13.12 2.55 22.18
N PRO A 295 -12.47 1.42 21.83
CA PRO A 295 -12.31 0.98 20.44
C PRO A 295 -13.66 0.75 19.74
N GLU A 296 -14.69 0.34 20.48
CA GLU A 296 -16.05 0.15 19.97
C GLU A 296 -16.69 1.44 19.47
N ALA A 297 -16.33 2.60 20.06
CA ALA A 297 -16.81 3.90 19.57
C ALA A 297 -16.18 4.26 18.22
N ILE A 298 -14.89 3.98 18.05
CA ILE A 298 -14.18 4.21 16.77
C ILE A 298 -14.75 3.31 15.68
N ASN A 299 -14.96 2.03 16.00
CA ASN A 299 -15.53 1.06 15.07
C ASN A 299 -16.96 1.44 14.66
N ALA A 300 -17.82 1.79 15.63
CA ALA A 300 -19.19 2.22 15.35
C ALA A 300 -19.25 3.51 14.53
N PHE A 301 -18.33 4.45 14.79
CA PHE A 301 -18.20 5.66 13.98
C PHE A 301 -17.84 5.34 12.52
N CYS A 302 -16.81 4.51 12.30
CA CYS A 302 -16.42 4.08 10.95
C CYS A 302 -17.55 3.33 10.21
N GLU A 303 -18.30 2.47 10.91
CA GLU A 303 -19.45 1.76 10.35
C GLU A 303 -20.58 2.73 9.95
N LYS A 304 -20.84 3.75 10.77
CA LYS A 304 -21.90 4.72 10.52
C LYS A 304 -21.59 5.71 9.41
N ILE A 305 -20.35 6.23 9.35
CA ILE A 305 -19.91 7.11 8.26
C ILE A 305 -19.85 6.34 6.95
N GLY A 306 -19.46 5.07 7.02
CA GLY A 306 -19.32 4.22 5.85
C GLY A 306 -18.12 4.55 5.00
N VAL A 307 -18.08 3.92 3.84
CA VAL A 307 -17.00 4.08 2.86
C VAL A 307 -17.60 4.59 1.56
N THR A 308 -17.10 5.72 1.09
CA THR A 308 -17.45 6.29 -0.22
C THR A 308 -16.18 6.52 -1.02
N THR A 309 -16.28 6.83 -2.32
CA THR A 309 -15.12 7.22 -3.14
C THR A 309 -14.76 8.70 -2.98
N ALA A 310 -15.58 9.49 -2.26
CA ALA A 310 -15.33 10.91 -2.03
C ALA A 310 -14.48 11.12 -0.77
N GLN A 311 -13.49 12.01 -0.84
CA GLN A 311 -12.78 12.44 0.36
C GLN A 311 -13.77 13.15 1.29
N THR A 312 -13.73 12.79 2.57
CA THR A 312 -14.66 13.32 3.57
C THR A 312 -13.85 13.95 4.70
N THR A 313 -14.21 15.18 5.06
CA THR A 313 -13.64 15.87 6.21
C THR A 313 -14.75 16.12 7.22
N LEU A 314 -14.57 15.64 8.45
CA LEU A 314 -15.56 15.73 9.51
C LEU A 314 -15.07 16.59 10.68
N ASP A 315 -16.00 17.14 11.43
CA ASP A 315 -15.69 17.79 12.70
C ASP A 315 -15.41 16.73 13.79
N PRO A 316 -14.36 16.90 14.62
CA PRO A 316 -14.06 15.99 15.73
C PRO A 316 -15.22 15.68 16.67
N SER A 317 -16.14 16.64 16.87
CA SER A 317 -17.32 16.46 17.73
C SER A 317 -18.21 15.29 17.26
N THR A 318 -18.16 14.97 15.96
CA THR A 318 -18.86 13.82 15.38
C THR A 318 -18.37 12.53 16.01
N LEU A 319 -17.05 12.29 16.06
CA LEU A 319 -16.47 11.10 16.69
C LEU A 319 -16.72 11.10 18.21
N GLU A 320 -16.56 12.26 18.86
CA GLU A 320 -16.79 12.41 20.30
C GLU A 320 -18.24 12.11 20.71
N SER A 321 -19.21 12.28 19.81
CA SER A 321 -20.59 11.86 20.07
C SER A 321 -20.73 10.34 20.26
N PHE A 322 -20.03 9.52 19.45
CA PHE A 322 -20.00 8.06 19.59
C PHE A 322 -19.30 7.64 20.87
N VAL A 323 -18.22 8.34 21.24
CA VAL A 323 -17.51 8.10 22.50
C VAL A 323 -18.41 8.37 23.70
N ARG A 324 -19.16 9.48 23.70
CA ARG A 324 -20.12 9.80 24.76
C ARG A 324 -21.21 8.74 24.91
N VAL A 325 -21.77 8.27 23.80
CA VAL A 325 -22.78 7.21 23.81
C VAL A 325 -22.22 5.93 24.44
N LYS A 326 -21.02 5.49 24.03
CA LYS A 326 -20.41 4.27 24.57
C LYS A 326 -20.01 4.39 26.04
N LEU A 327 -19.39 5.49 26.44
CA LEU A 327 -18.99 5.69 27.83
C LEU A 327 -20.19 5.86 28.77
N ASN A 328 -21.32 6.39 28.30
CA ASN A 328 -22.53 6.48 29.12
C ASN A 328 -23.06 5.11 29.58
N GLU A 329 -22.81 4.05 28.81
CA GLU A 329 -23.23 2.68 29.10
C GLU A 329 -22.17 1.90 29.91
N GLN A 330 -20.89 2.21 29.70
CA GLN A 330 -19.77 1.38 30.17
C GLN A 330 -18.98 1.97 31.35
N ALA A 331 -18.96 3.30 31.50
CA ALA A 331 -18.17 3.96 32.54
C ALA A 331 -18.95 3.99 33.88
N PRO A 332 -18.41 3.41 34.97
CA PRO A 332 -19.03 3.51 36.29
C PRO A 332 -19.03 4.97 36.78
N ARG A 333 -19.99 5.31 37.64
CA ARG A 333 -20.18 6.66 38.18
C ARG A 333 -19.91 6.71 39.68
#